data_AF-A0A7Y5WI26-F1
#
_entry.id   AF-A0A7Y5WI26-F1
#
_cell.length_a   1.000
_cell.length_b   1.000
_cell.length_c   1.000
_cell.angle_alpha   90.00
_cell.angle_beta   90.00
_cell.angle_gamma   90.00
#
_symmetry.space_group_name_H-M   'P 1'
#
loop_
_entity.id
_entity.type
_entity.pdbx_description
1 polymer ?
#
loop_
_entity_poly.entity_id
_entity_poly.type
_entity_poly.pdbx_seq_one_letter_code
_entity_poly.pdbx_strand_id
1 'polypeptide(L)'
;MTDQLVNRDHLKQARGVLPYRTKDPVLPNPNATGQFLFVTLRPDLDVTGVRDFLTSVEQATQQLREQKSGPDRVATVATGFSGTFFTRTDGTARFDGIGQVPAGLRMPPVVAASESVPADLVVYVVSTSEGCAARFIASISTHPAVAAVDLERGYQRLDRDEPFGYRDGVRNIEEKKDRREVVFIDRDTLPEEPWWAHDGTYLAYLKVEQDVTAMAAKPAAEQDAVIGRDRHGRRLDHAAGSEPTVRAEGAFTDPLVPPVDSHVRKTGPRGAAQDTVRIFRRGLPYFEVGADGRLAQGLQFASFQASLDAFDVVFNRWMTNPSFPPGVPTGPDRLLSVVTVRRHGFFFIPPEVTDHPLGAVMFMPEPATRKPKTGKVAIRKTLRDAATGGAHRGELSGFTFALLDPTTSAPVGASFTTDGLGHALSDDVALGTYTLREVATVGGVPAAPDQTVTLSSAREVVRVENTVPAGTVY
;
A
#
# COMPACT_ATOMS: atom_id res chain seq x y z
N MET A 1 14.33 19.93 -24.29
CA MET A 1 13.42 20.75 -23.47
C MET A 1 14.19 21.17 -22.25
N THR A 2 14.28 22.48 -22.00
CA THR A 2 15.05 23.09 -20.91
C THR A 2 14.55 22.61 -19.55
N ASP A 3 15.47 22.23 -18.66
CA ASP A 3 15.25 21.92 -17.23
C ASP A 3 14.69 23.15 -16.48
N GLN A 4 13.43 23.50 -16.74
CA GLN A 4 12.71 24.41 -15.85
C GLN A 4 12.33 23.63 -14.60
N LEU A 5 12.78 24.12 -13.44
CA LEU A 5 12.41 23.59 -12.13
C LEU A 5 10.88 23.48 -12.03
N VAL A 6 10.38 22.25 -11.92
CA VAL A 6 8.96 21.98 -11.70
C VAL A 6 8.58 22.56 -10.34
N ASN A 7 7.75 23.61 -10.32
CA ASN A 7 7.16 24.12 -9.09
C ASN A 7 6.22 23.05 -8.51
N ARG A 8 6.16 22.91 -7.18
CA ARG A 8 5.28 21.92 -6.49
C ARG A 8 3.82 22.08 -6.92
N ASP A 9 3.40 23.27 -7.33
CA ASP A 9 2.06 23.57 -7.87
C ASP A 9 1.71 22.81 -9.17
N HIS A 10 2.69 22.21 -9.85
CA HIS A 10 2.49 21.44 -11.08
C HIS A 10 2.34 19.93 -10.84
N LEU A 11 2.64 19.46 -9.62
CA LEU A 11 2.42 18.06 -9.22
C LEU A 11 0.93 17.84 -8.98
N LYS A 12 0.40 16.80 -9.62
CA LYS A 12 -0.96 16.31 -9.42
C LYS A 12 -0.89 14.90 -8.86
N GLN A 13 -1.91 14.53 -8.09
CA GLN A 13 -2.09 13.18 -7.58
C GLN A 13 -1.92 12.12 -8.67
N ALA A 14 -1.27 11.01 -8.29
CA ALA A 14 -1.14 9.84 -9.14
C ALA A 14 -2.50 9.46 -9.77
N ARG A 15 -2.54 9.46 -11.11
CA ARG A 15 -3.76 9.18 -11.88
C ARG A 15 -3.99 7.68 -12.06
N GLY A 16 -5.25 7.32 -12.28
CA GLY A 16 -5.66 5.96 -12.58
C GLY A 16 -5.90 5.08 -11.35
N VAL A 17 -5.67 5.62 -10.17
CA VAL A 17 -5.79 4.92 -8.88
C VAL A 17 -7.18 5.11 -8.27
N LEU A 18 -7.61 6.37 -8.15
CA LEU A 18 -8.93 6.74 -7.64
C LEU A 18 -9.94 6.97 -8.77
N PRO A 19 -11.25 6.83 -8.50
CA PRO A 19 -12.29 7.26 -9.43
C PRO A 19 -12.17 8.76 -9.73
N TYR A 20 -12.11 9.13 -11.00
CA TYR A 20 -11.86 10.51 -11.43
C TYR A 20 -13.02 11.45 -11.09
N ARG A 21 -14.26 10.92 -11.05
CA ARG A 21 -15.50 11.65 -10.76
C ARG A 21 -16.49 10.75 -10.01
N THR A 22 -17.53 11.35 -9.43
CA THR A 22 -18.63 10.63 -8.75
C THR A 22 -19.36 9.64 -9.68
N LYS A 23 -19.24 9.81 -11.01
CA LYS A 23 -19.75 8.90 -12.05
C LYS A 23 -18.60 8.45 -12.95
N ASP A 24 -17.71 7.62 -12.42
CA ASP A 24 -16.64 7.01 -13.22
C ASP A 24 -17.25 5.96 -14.16
N PRO A 25 -17.09 6.05 -15.50
CA PRO A 25 -17.75 5.14 -16.43
C PRO A 25 -17.00 3.81 -16.65
N VAL A 26 -15.78 3.68 -16.11
CA VAL A 26 -14.90 2.53 -16.36
C VAL A 26 -14.76 1.67 -15.12
N LEU A 27 -14.27 2.23 -14.02
CA LEU A 27 -13.91 1.44 -12.83
C LEU A 27 -15.07 0.64 -12.21
N PRO A 28 -16.30 1.19 -12.08
CA PRO A 28 -17.44 0.43 -11.56
C PRO A 28 -18.20 -0.32 -12.67
N ASN A 29 -17.76 -0.27 -13.92
CA ASN A 29 -18.48 -0.89 -15.03
C ASN A 29 -18.27 -2.40 -15.00
N PRO A 30 -19.36 -3.19 -14.90
CA PRO A 30 -19.24 -4.64 -14.79
C PRO A 30 -18.73 -5.33 -16.06
N ASN A 31 -18.80 -4.64 -17.20
CA ASN A 31 -18.26 -5.13 -18.46
C ASN A 31 -16.81 -4.70 -18.70
N ALA A 32 -16.19 -3.98 -17.76
CA ALA A 32 -14.79 -3.64 -17.87
C ALA A 32 -13.91 -4.86 -17.55
N THR A 33 -12.87 -5.04 -18.33
CA THR A 33 -11.78 -5.96 -18.03
C THR A 33 -10.61 -5.18 -17.46
N GLY A 34 -9.81 -5.84 -16.64
CA GLY A 34 -8.58 -5.25 -16.12
C GLY A 34 -7.38 -6.11 -16.39
N GLN A 35 -6.22 -5.48 -16.46
CA GLN A 35 -4.96 -6.11 -16.75
C GLN A 35 -3.86 -5.50 -15.88
N PHE A 36 -2.99 -6.37 -15.35
CA PHE A 36 -1.70 -5.99 -14.80
C PHE A 36 -0.64 -6.45 -15.80
N LEU A 37 -0.06 -5.51 -16.53
CA LEU A 37 1.09 -5.76 -17.40
C LEU A 37 2.35 -5.49 -16.59
N PHE A 38 3.08 -6.55 -16.29
CA PHE A 38 4.39 -6.50 -15.66
C PHE A 38 5.47 -6.42 -16.73
N VAL A 39 6.34 -5.42 -16.64
CA VAL A 39 7.34 -5.12 -17.66
C VAL A 39 8.74 -5.24 -17.07
N THR A 40 9.58 -6.05 -17.69
CA THR A 40 11.02 -6.14 -17.41
C THR A 40 11.78 -5.37 -18.47
N LEU A 41 12.58 -4.40 -18.06
CA LEU A 41 13.43 -3.62 -18.95
C LEU A 41 14.74 -4.35 -19.24
N ARG A 42 15.36 -4.05 -20.38
CA ARG A 42 16.68 -4.58 -20.71
C ARG A 42 17.71 -4.22 -19.63
N PRO A 43 18.61 -5.14 -19.27
CA PRO A 43 19.59 -4.91 -18.20
C PRO A 43 20.68 -3.88 -18.59
N ASP A 44 20.93 -3.70 -19.89
CA ASP A 44 21.91 -2.77 -20.46
C ASP A 44 21.33 -1.36 -20.73
N LEU A 45 20.08 -1.10 -20.36
CA LEU A 45 19.42 0.18 -20.60
C LEU A 45 20.08 1.30 -19.78
N ASP A 46 20.45 2.40 -20.43
CA ASP A 46 21.01 3.59 -19.80
C ASP A 46 19.93 4.63 -19.47
N VAL A 47 20.36 5.76 -18.87
CA VAL A 47 19.44 6.85 -18.47
C VAL A 47 18.74 7.50 -19.67
N THR A 48 19.38 7.56 -20.84
CA THR A 48 18.77 8.11 -22.06
C THR A 48 17.67 7.18 -22.55
N GLY A 49 17.98 5.90 -22.71
CA GLY A 49 17.04 4.89 -23.20
C GLY A 49 15.83 4.70 -22.28
N VAL A 50 16.00 4.79 -20.95
CA VAL A 50 14.85 4.71 -20.04
C VAL A 50 13.98 5.96 -20.12
N ARG A 51 14.56 7.16 -20.25
CA ARG A 51 13.76 8.40 -20.41
C ARG A 51 12.96 8.40 -21.71
N ASP A 52 13.54 7.89 -22.79
CA ASP A 52 12.85 7.71 -24.07
C ASP A 52 11.69 6.72 -23.92
N PHE A 53 11.92 5.57 -23.29
CA PHE A 53 10.88 4.59 -23.00
C PHE A 53 9.73 5.19 -22.18
N LEU A 54 10.02 5.93 -21.10
CA LEU A 54 8.99 6.55 -20.26
C LEU A 54 8.21 7.63 -21.01
N THR A 55 8.85 8.33 -21.95
CA THR A 55 8.18 9.26 -22.86
C THR A 55 7.22 8.51 -23.79
N SER A 56 7.61 7.36 -24.35
CA SER A 56 6.71 6.53 -25.15
C SER A 56 5.54 5.96 -24.34
N VAL A 57 5.76 5.54 -23.10
CA VAL A 57 4.68 5.07 -22.20
C VAL A 57 3.69 6.20 -21.90
N GLU A 58 4.17 7.43 -21.66
CA GLU A 58 3.30 8.59 -21.45
C GLU A 58 2.49 8.92 -22.70
N GLN A 59 3.11 8.93 -23.88
CA GLN A 59 2.40 9.15 -25.15
C GLN A 59 1.30 8.11 -25.38
N ALA A 60 1.60 6.82 -25.18
CA ALA A 60 0.61 5.76 -25.27
C ALA A 60 -0.52 5.93 -24.23
N THR A 61 -0.18 6.39 -23.03
CA THR A 61 -1.14 6.66 -21.95
C THR A 61 -2.10 7.80 -22.33
N GLN A 62 -1.57 8.89 -22.90
CA GLN A 62 -2.41 10.01 -23.37
C GLN A 62 -3.31 9.58 -24.53
N GLN A 63 -2.77 8.84 -25.52
CA GLN A 63 -3.58 8.28 -26.62
C GLN A 63 -4.72 7.40 -26.11
N LEU A 64 -4.47 6.56 -25.10
CA LEU A 64 -5.51 5.73 -24.47
C LEU A 64 -6.56 6.58 -23.73
N ARG A 65 -6.13 7.62 -23.02
CA ARG A 65 -7.03 8.55 -22.29
C ARG A 65 -7.92 9.37 -23.23
N GLU A 66 -7.48 9.60 -24.46
CA GLU A 66 -8.27 10.26 -25.50
C GLU A 66 -9.36 9.35 -26.10
N GLN A 67 -9.21 8.02 -25.99
CA GLN A 67 -10.20 7.07 -26.50
C GLN A 67 -11.52 7.16 -25.72
N LYS A 68 -12.62 7.29 -26.46
CA LYS A 68 -13.97 7.44 -25.90
C LYS A 68 -14.98 6.56 -26.64
N SER A 69 -16.02 6.15 -25.92
CA SER A 69 -17.24 5.58 -26.47
C SER A 69 -18.39 6.53 -26.15
N GLY A 70 -18.81 7.31 -27.14
CA GLY A 70 -19.71 8.45 -26.90
C GLY A 70 -19.03 9.51 -26.01
N PRO A 71 -19.69 9.97 -24.92
CA PRO A 71 -19.10 10.96 -24.01
C PRO A 71 -18.08 10.35 -23.04
N ASP A 72 -18.09 9.02 -22.88
CA ASP A 72 -17.37 8.34 -21.81
C ASP A 72 -15.99 7.87 -22.27
N ARG A 73 -14.98 8.08 -21.42
CA ARG A 73 -13.67 7.45 -21.58
C ARG A 73 -13.81 5.93 -21.52
N VAL A 74 -12.95 5.22 -22.24
CA VAL A 74 -13.00 3.74 -22.26
C VAL A 74 -12.04 3.08 -21.30
N ALA A 75 -11.04 3.81 -20.77
CA ALA A 75 -10.02 3.21 -19.92
C ALA A 75 -9.56 4.09 -18.75
N THR A 76 -8.99 3.43 -17.75
CA THR A 76 -8.24 3.97 -16.63
C THR A 76 -6.90 3.26 -16.57
N VAL A 77 -5.80 4.00 -16.41
CA VAL A 77 -4.46 3.42 -16.37
C VAL A 77 -3.61 4.11 -15.31
N ALA A 78 -2.86 3.30 -14.56
CA ALA A 78 -1.81 3.73 -13.64
C ALA A 78 -0.54 2.90 -13.88
N THR A 79 0.61 3.55 -13.86
CA THR A 79 1.92 2.90 -14.07
C THR A 79 2.77 3.08 -12.82
N GLY A 80 3.26 1.99 -12.26
CA GLY A 80 4.11 1.97 -11.08
C GLY A 80 5.48 1.35 -11.35
N PHE A 81 6.46 1.69 -10.51
CA PHE A 81 7.84 1.24 -10.57
C PHE A 81 8.16 0.36 -9.37
N SER A 82 8.80 -0.78 -9.58
CA SER A 82 9.25 -1.64 -8.49
C SER A 82 10.65 -1.22 -7.99
N GLY A 83 11.15 -1.89 -6.94
CA GLY A 83 12.52 -1.71 -6.47
C GLY A 83 13.59 -2.00 -7.54
N THR A 84 13.34 -2.95 -8.46
CA THR A 84 14.32 -3.35 -9.50
C THR A 84 14.46 -2.32 -10.62
N PHE A 85 13.50 -1.39 -10.75
CA PHE A 85 13.66 -0.22 -11.59
C PHE A 85 14.74 0.72 -11.05
N PHE A 86 14.83 0.87 -9.72
CA PHE A 86 15.73 1.83 -9.08
C PHE A 86 17.11 1.24 -8.79
N THR A 87 17.16 -0.05 -8.46
CA THR A 87 18.35 -0.68 -7.90
C THR A 87 18.64 -1.99 -8.62
N ARG A 88 19.91 -2.21 -8.99
CA ARG A 88 20.39 -3.48 -9.54
C ARG A 88 20.46 -4.54 -8.45
N THR A 89 20.61 -5.80 -8.86
CA THR A 89 20.74 -6.94 -7.94
C THR A 89 21.95 -6.85 -7.00
N ASP A 90 22.98 -6.10 -7.39
CA ASP A 90 24.17 -5.83 -6.56
C ASP A 90 23.99 -4.65 -5.57
N GLY A 91 22.82 -4.02 -5.55
CA GLY A 91 22.50 -2.89 -4.69
C GLY A 91 22.89 -1.53 -5.27
N THR A 92 23.50 -1.46 -6.46
CA THR A 92 23.86 -0.19 -7.10
C THR A 92 22.65 0.48 -7.76
N ALA A 93 22.68 1.81 -7.88
CA ALA A 93 21.62 2.54 -8.58
C ALA A 93 21.58 2.12 -10.06
N ARG A 94 20.39 1.82 -10.58
CA ARG A 94 20.23 1.36 -11.97
C ARG A 94 20.43 2.48 -12.99
N PHE A 95 19.87 3.65 -12.73
CA PHE A 95 19.94 4.81 -13.61
C PHE A 95 20.51 6.01 -12.87
N ASP A 96 21.42 6.73 -13.53
CA ASP A 96 21.99 7.95 -12.99
C ASP A 96 20.93 9.06 -12.86
N GLY A 97 21.11 9.94 -11.87
CA GLY A 97 20.26 11.12 -11.66
C GLY A 97 19.00 10.89 -10.83
N ILE A 98 18.69 9.64 -10.46
CA ILE A 98 17.66 9.37 -9.45
C ILE A 98 18.29 9.49 -8.05
N GLY A 99 17.96 10.59 -7.35
CA GLY A 99 18.63 10.93 -6.09
C GLY A 99 18.33 9.97 -4.92
N GLN A 100 17.12 9.43 -4.85
CA GLN A 100 16.70 8.57 -3.73
C GLN A 100 15.54 7.65 -4.14
N VAL A 101 15.60 6.38 -3.73
CA VAL A 101 14.50 5.41 -3.92
C VAL A 101 13.36 5.69 -2.94
N PRO A 102 12.08 5.61 -3.37
CA PRO A 102 10.92 5.73 -2.48
C PRO A 102 11.06 4.85 -1.23
N ALA A 103 10.73 5.40 -0.06
CA ALA A 103 11.08 4.78 1.21
C ALA A 103 10.48 3.39 1.39
N GLY A 104 9.22 3.20 0.96
CA GLY A 104 8.55 1.91 0.99
C GLY A 104 9.21 0.84 0.12
N LEU A 105 9.88 1.21 -0.98
CA LEU A 105 10.57 0.24 -1.85
C LEU A 105 11.98 -0.11 -1.38
N ARG A 106 12.56 0.68 -0.46
CA ARG A 106 13.85 0.33 0.18
C ARG A 106 13.69 -0.79 1.21
N MET A 107 12.52 -0.85 1.85
CA MET A 107 12.16 -1.87 2.84
C MET A 107 10.74 -2.38 2.59
N PRO A 108 10.50 -3.10 1.48
CA PRO A 108 9.18 -3.57 1.16
C PRO A 108 8.69 -4.61 2.19
N PRO A 109 7.37 -4.73 2.42
CA PRO A 109 6.81 -5.77 3.27
C PRO A 109 7.19 -7.17 2.81
N VAL A 110 7.35 -8.10 3.74
CA VAL A 110 7.66 -9.50 3.40
C VAL A 110 6.36 -10.28 3.18
N VAL A 111 6.26 -11.03 2.07
CA VAL A 111 5.14 -11.92 1.79
C VAL A 111 5.66 -13.36 1.70
N ALA A 112 5.61 -14.08 2.82
CA ALA A 112 6.15 -15.43 2.92
C ALA A 112 5.43 -16.42 1.99
N ALA A 113 6.15 -17.47 1.54
CA ALA A 113 5.63 -18.56 0.72
C ALA A 113 4.95 -18.13 -0.60
N SER A 114 5.43 -17.05 -1.21
CA SER A 114 4.95 -16.55 -2.50
C SER A 114 6.11 -16.09 -3.39
N GLU A 115 5.89 -16.03 -4.70
CA GLU A 115 6.88 -15.56 -5.68
C GLU A 115 6.81 -14.03 -5.84
N SER A 116 7.95 -13.34 -5.76
CA SER A 116 7.98 -11.92 -6.13
C SER A 116 7.83 -11.80 -7.64
N VAL A 117 6.96 -10.90 -8.12
CA VAL A 117 6.82 -10.59 -9.53
C VAL A 117 8.14 -9.98 -10.03
N PRO A 118 8.85 -10.60 -11.00
CA PRO A 118 10.15 -10.13 -11.46
C PRO A 118 9.95 -9.06 -12.54
N ALA A 119 9.56 -7.85 -12.14
CA ALA A 119 9.27 -6.76 -13.07
C ALA A 119 9.75 -5.41 -12.54
N ASP A 120 10.18 -4.55 -13.46
CA ASP A 120 10.62 -3.19 -13.19
C ASP A 120 9.44 -2.21 -13.13
N LEU A 121 8.41 -2.46 -13.96
CA LEU A 121 7.19 -1.68 -13.96
C LEU A 121 5.96 -2.60 -13.88
N VAL A 122 4.89 -2.03 -13.36
CA VAL A 122 3.53 -2.54 -13.54
C VAL A 122 2.69 -1.47 -14.23
N VAL A 123 1.92 -1.88 -15.22
CA VAL A 123 0.87 -1.05 -15.83
C VAL A 123 -0.46 -1.68 -15.48
N TYR A 124 -1.17 -1.05 -14.55
CA TYR A 124 -2.52 -1.41 -14.16
C TYR A 124 -3.51 -0.67 -15.06
N VAL A 125 -4.20 -1.40 -15.92
CA VAL A 125 -5.19 -0.83 -16.84
C VAL A 125 -6.54 -1.51 -16.64
N VAL A 126 -7.61 -0.72 -16.57
CA VAL A 126 -9.01 -1.18 -16.57
C VAL A 126 -9.70 -0.53 -17.74
N SER A 127 -10.38 -1.32 -18.58
CA SER A 127 -10.94 -0.86 -19.85
C SER A 127 -12.29 -1.49 -20.14
N THR A 128 -13.21 -0.72 -20.69
CA THR A 128 -14.45 -1.21 -21.32
C THR A 128 -14.27 -1.57 -22.79
N SER A 129 -13.05 -1.40 -23.33
CA SER A 129 -12.66 -1.75 -24.70
C SER A 129 -11.39 -2.58 -24.68
N GLU A 130 -11.52 -3.89 -24.93
CA GLU A 130 -10.36 -4.79 -25.03
C GLU A 130 -9.43 -4.40 -26.18
N GLY A 131 -9.97 -3.97 -27.31
CA GLY A 131 -9.16 -3.53 -28.46
C GLY A 131 -8.28 -2.31 -28.14
N CYS A 132 -8.80 -1.34 -27.37
CA CYS A 132 -7.99 -0.19 -26.92
C CYS A 132 -6.92 -0.62 -25.92
N ALA A 133 -7.26 -1.47 -24.95
CA ALA A 133 -6.30 -1.99 -23.98
C ALA A 133 -5.20 -2.82 -24.66
N ALA A 134 -5.56 -3.68 -25.61
CA ALA A 134 -4.60 -4.51 -26.35
C ALA A 134 -3.62 -3.67 -27.17
N ARG A 135 -4.08 -2.63 -27.88
CA ARG A 135 -3.18 -1.72 -28.62
C ARG A 135 -2.21 -0.98 -27.70
N PHE A 136 -2.71 -0.52 -26.55
CA PHE A 136 -1.89 0.15 -25.54
C PHE A 136 -0.86 -0.79 -24.90
N ILE A 137 -1.26 -2.00 -24.52
CA ILE A 137 -0.34 -3.01 -23.99
C ILE A 137 0.71 -3.39 -25.05
N ALA A 138 0.28 -3.57 -26.30
CA ALA A 138 1.19 -3.91 -27.40
C ALA A 138 2.23 -2.81 -27.63
N SER A 139 1.86 -1.51 -27.60
CA SER A 139 2.81 -0.42 -27.82
C SER A 139 3.89 -0.35 -26.74
N ILE A 140 3.57 -0.71 -25.49
CA ILE A 140 4.56 -0.83 -24.41
C ILE A 140 5.41 -2.09 -24.60
N SER A 141 4.76 -3.23 -24.84
CA SER A 141 5.41 -4.54 -24.87
C SER A 141 6.41 -4.70 -26.01
N THR A 142 6.19 -4.03 -27.14
CA THR A 142 7.09 -4.10 -28.32
C THR A 142 8.17 -3.03 -28.32
N HIS A 143 8.24 -2.17 -27.31
CA HIS A 143 9.25 -1.12 -27.25
C HIS A 143 10.66 -1.72 -27.11
N PRO A 144 11.69 -1.23 -27.82
CA PRO A 144 13.06 -1.79 -27.78
C PRO A 144 13.73 -1.81 -26.41
N ALA A 145 13.23 -1.05 -25.44
CA ALA A 145 13.72 -1.03 -24.06
C ALA A 145 13.20 -2.22 -23.22
N VAL A 146 12.19 -2.94 -23.70
CA VAL A 146 11.55 -4.04 -22.98
C VAL A 146 12.24 -5.36 -23.30
N ALA A 147 12.62 -6.10 -22.26
CA ALA A 147 13.20 -7.44 -22.38
C ALA A 147 12.14 -8.53 -22.33
N ALA A 148 11.15 -8.38 -21.44
CA ALA A 148 10.06 -9.32 -21.28
C ALA A 148 8.82 -8.63 -20.71
N VAL A 149 7.66 -9.22 -20.99
CA VAL A 149 6.40 -8.84 -20.35
C VAL A 149 5.69 -10.06 -19.82
N ASP A 150 4.92 -9.86 -18.77
CA ASP A 150 4.01 -10.81 -18.19
C ASP A 150 2.65 -10.13 -17.96
N LEU A 151 1.56 -10.80 -18.29
CA LEU A 151 0.24 -10.20 -18.37
C LEU A 151 -0.77 -11.01 -17.57
N GLU A 152 -1.24 -10.43 -16.47
CA GLU A 152 -2.29 -11.01 -15.65
C GLU A 152 -3.62 -10.31 -15.95
N ARG A 153 -4.67 -11.08 -16.22
CA ARG A 153 -6.01 -10.55 -16.61
C ARG A 153 -7.05 -10.80 -15.54
N GLY A 154 -7.95 -9.85 -15.35
CA GLY A 154 -9.08 -9.96 -14.45
C GLY A 154 -10.32 -9.27 -15.01
N TYR A 155 -11.43 -9.41 -14.29
CA TYR A 155 -12.74 -8.91 -14.72
C TYR A 155 -13.41 -8.08 -13.61
N GLN A 156 -14.32 -7.18 -14.01
CA GLN A 156 -15.23 -6.53 -13.07
C GLN A 156 -16.47 -7.39 -12.79
N ARG A 157 -17.07 -7.16 -11.63
CA ARG A 157 -18.19 -7.95 -11.12
C ARG A 157 -19.51 -7.21 -11.37
N LEU A 158 -20.50 -7.92 -11.90
CA LEU A 158 -21.87 -7.39 -12.07
C LEU A 158 -22.60 -7.23 -10.73
N ASP A 159 -22.47 -8.23 -9.89
CA ASP A 159 -23.09 -8.38 -8.56
C ASP A 159 -22.22 -7.85 -7.41
N ARG A 160 -20.94 -7.56 -7.68
CA ARG A 160 -19.89 -7.19 -6.71
C ARG A 160 -19.40 -8.34 -5.83
N ASP A 161 -19.71 -9.58 -6.20
CA ASP A 161 -19.31 -10.75 -5.45
C ASP A 161 -17.96 -11.28 -5.93
N GLU A 162 -17.06 -11.58 -5.00
CA GLU A 162 -15.78 -12.24 -5.31
C GLU A 162 -15.98 -13.76 -5.55
N PRO A 163 -14.98 -14.52 -6.05
CA PRO A 163 -15.16 -15.93 -6.44
C PRO A 163 -15.71 -16.91 -5.39
N PHE A 164 -15.55 -16.65 -4.07
CA PHE A 164 -16.25 -17.44 -3.04
C PHE A 164 -17.73 -17.10 -2.91
N GLY A 165 -18.22 -16.03 -3.54
CA GLY A 165 -19.61 -15.60 -3.56
C GLY A 165 -19.98 -14.61 -2.45
N TYR A 166 -19.03 -13.81 -1.95
CA TYR A 166 -19.28 -12.75 -0.97
C TYR A 166 -19.09 -11.36 -1.58
N ARG A 167 -19.86 -10.38 -1.11
CA ARG A 167 -19.61 -8.97 -1.47
C ARG A 167 -18.22 -8.52 -1.03
N ASP A 168 -17.44 -8.06 -2.00
CA ASP A 168 -16.13 -7.46 -1.76
C ASP A 168 -16.20 -5.93 -1.88
N GLY A 169 -15.49 -5.25 -0.99
CA GLY A 169 -15.42 -3.79 -0.96
C GLY A 169 -16.44 -3.10 -0.05
N VAL A 170 -17.19 -3.83 0.78
CA VAL A 170 -18.17 -3.27 1.75
C VAL A 170 -17.53 -2.21 2.64
N ARG A 171 -16.42 -2.55 3.31
CA ARG A 171 -15.60 -1.60 4.06
C ARG A 171 -14.41 -1.15 3.22
N ASN A 172 -14.65 -0.18 2.35
CA ASN A 172 -13.61 0.50 1.59
C ASN A 172 -13.72 2.02 1.80
N ILE A 173 -12.75 2.79 1.33
CA ILE A 173 -12.73 4.24 1.57
C ILE A 173 -13.73 4.94 0.63
N GLU A 174 -14.82 5.45 1.19
CA GLU A 174 -15.88 6.13 0.45
C GLU A 174 -15.62 7.64 0.32
N GLU A 175 -15.29 8.30 1.43
CA GLU A 175 -15.18 9.75 1.52
C GLU A 175 -13.97 10.28 0.74
N LYS A 176 -14.20 11.31 -0.08
CA LYS A 176 -13.14 11.88 -0.94
C LYS A 176 -11.96 12.45 -0.14
N LYS A 177 -12.23 13.07 1.02
CA LYS A 177 -11.17 13.64 1.87
C LYS A 177 -10.25 12.53 2.39
N ASP A 178 -10.83 11.44 2.89
CA ASP A 178 -10.11 10.31 3.45
C ASP A 178 -9.26 9.60 2.40
N ARG A 179 -9.76 9.50 1.16
CA ARG A 179 -8.97 8.95 0.05
C ARG A 179 -7.69 9.74 -0.19
N ARG A 180 -7.74 11.08 -0.08
CA ARG A 180 -6.55 11.91 -0.27
C ARG A 180 -5.48 11.58 0.77
N GLU A 181 -5.88 11.53 2.03
CA GLU A 181 -4.98 11.29 3.17
C GLU A 181 -4.42 9.87 3.20
N VAL A 182 -5.24 8.87 2.84
CA VAL A 182 -4.84 7.45 2.92
C VAL A 182 -4.06 6.99 1.70
N VAL A 183 -4.42 7.46 0.51
CA VAL A 183 -3.89 6.91 -0.75
C VAL A 183 -2.61 7.61 -1.17
N PHE A 184 -2.51 8.92 -1.00
CA PHE A 184 -1.39 9.68 -1.56
C PHE A 184 -0.36 10.06 -0.50
N ILE A 185 0.91 10.02 -0.89
CA ILE A 185 2.03 10.41 -0.05
C ILE A 185 1.94 11.89 0.28
N ASP A 186 1.87 12.18 1.57
CA ASP A 186 2.16 13.49 2.12
C ASP A 186 3.53 13.46 2.79
N ARG A 187 4.45 14.32 2.33
CA ARG A 187 5.80 14.42 2.91
C ARG A 187 5.78 15.09 4.27
N ASP A 188 4.65 15.70 4.63
CA ASP A 188 4.44 16.32 5.93
C ASP A 188 4.30 15.30 7.04
N THR A 189 3.80 14.11 6.71
CA THR A 189 3.72 12.96 7.61
C THR A 189 4.77 11.89 7.28
N LEU A 190 5.25 11.84 6.04
CA LEU A 190 6.26 10.90 5.52
C LEU A 190 7.54 11.61 5.01
N PRO A 191 8.31 12.28 5.88
CA PRO A 191 9.52 13.03 5.49
C PRO A 191 10.65 12.21 4.85
N GLU A 192 10.69 10.90 5.09
CA GLU A 192 11.64 9.97 4.51
C GLU A 192 11.44 9.76 3.00
N GLU A 193 10.29 10.19 2.46
CA GLU A 193 9.99 10.07 1.04
C GLU A 193 10.71 11.15 0.23
N PRO A 194 11.24 10.79 -0.96
CA PRO A 194 11.93 11.75 -1.80
C PRO A 194 10.97 12.86 -2.25
N TRP A 195 11.51 14.03 -2.57
CA TRP A 195 10.70 15.21 -2.86
C TRP A 195 9.70 15.04 -4.00
N TRP A 196 10.07 14.25 -4.99
CA TRP A 196 9.28 13.95 -6.17
C TRP A 196 8.21 12.88 -5.93
N ALA A 197 8.19 12.22 -4.77
CA ALA A 197 7.19 11.20 -4.45
C ALA A 197 5.92 11.76 -3.79
N HIS A 198 5.92 13.02 -3.38
CA HIS A 198 4.72 13.71 -2.88
C HIS A 198 3.56 13.59 -3.89
N ASP A 199 2.35 13.32 -3.41
CA ASP A 199 1.16 13.02 -4.24
C ASP A 199 1.25 11.75 -5.11
N GLY A 200 2.35 11.00 -5.02
CA GLY A 200 2.43 9.61 -5.50
C GLY A 200 1.70 8.64 -4.56
N THR A 201 1.70 7.35 -4.90
CA THR A 201 1.09 6.30 -4.07
C THR A 201 1.83 4.98 -4.23
N TYR A 202 1.71 4.08 -3.25
CA TYR A 202 2.16 2.71 -3.39
C TYR A 202 1.02 1.79 -3.82
N LEU A 203 1.30 0.86 -4.73
CA LEU A 203 0.49 -0.29 -5.06
C LEU A 203 1.10 -1.52 -4.39
N ALA A 204 0.30 -2.23 -3.60
CA ALA A 204 0.60 -3.60 -3.16
C ALA A 204 -0.27 -4.56 -3.99
N TYR A 205 0.39 -5.51 -4.67
CA TYR A 205 -0.24 -6.51 -5.51
C TYR A 205 -0.04 -7.90 -4.92
N LEU A 206 -1.10 -8.71 -4.86
CA LEU A 206 -1.02 -10.15 -4.59
C LEU A 206 -1.86 -10.91 -5.63
N LYS A 207 -1.31 -11.97 -6.23
CA LYS A 207 -2.11 -12.98 -6.95
C LYS A 207 -2.54 -14.05 -5.96
N VAL A 208 -3.79 -13.97 -5.51
CA VAL A 208 -4.37 -14.84 -4.49
C VAL A 208 -5.24 -15.89 -5.17
N GLU A 209 -4.80 -17.13 -5.18
CA GLU A 209 -5.60 -18.27 -5.65
C GLU A 209 -6.59 -18.68 -4.56
N GLN A 210 -7.84 -18.94 -4.95
CA GLN A 210 -8.94 -19.29 -4.05
C GLN A 210 -9.38 -20.75 -4.31
N ASP A 211 -9.30 -21.59 -3.27
CA ASP A 211 -9.81 -22.97 -3.34
C ASP A 211 -11.34 -22.97 -3.12
N VAL A 212 -12.06 -22.68 -4.21
CA VAL A 212 -13.53 -22.60 -4.19
C VAL A 212 -14.16 -23.94 -3.81
N THR A 213 -13.50 -25.06 -4.09
CA THR A 213 -14.01 -26.39 -3.76
C THR A 213 -13.90 -26.65 -2.26
N ALA A 214 -12.75 -26.36 -1.65
CA ALA A 214 -12.57 -26.45 -0.21
C ALA A 214 -13.50 -25.50 0.55
N MET A 215 -13.71 -24.29 0.04
CA MET A 215 -14.67 -23.34 0.63
C MET A 215 -16.11 -23.87 0.52
N ALA A 216 -16.54 -24.33 -0.65
CA ALA A 216 -17.89 -24.84 -0.88
C ALA A 216 -18.20 -26.13 -0.09
N ALA A 217 -17.19 -26.93 0.26
CA ALA A 217 -17.35 -28.14 1.08
C ALA A 217 -17.69 -27.84 2.54
N LYS A 218 -17.43 -26.61 3.02
CA LYS A 218 -17.79 -26.18 4.39
C LYS A 218 -19.28 -25.91 4.51
N PRO A 219 -19.93 -26.16 5.66
CA PRO A 219 -21.29 -25.70 5.92
C PRO A 219 -21.41 -24.18 5.74
N ALA A 220 -22.58 -23.70 5.29
CA ALA A 220 -22.78 -22.28 4.99
C ALA A 220 -22.42 -21.34 6.15
N ALA A 221 -22.78 -21.73 7.39
CA ALA A 221 -22.41 -20.95 8.58
C ALA A 221 -20.89 -20.90 8.83
N GLU A 222 -20.16 -21.97 8.49
CA GLU A 222 -18.70 -21.99 8.58
C GLU A 222 -18.08 -21.10 7.50
N GLN A 223 -18.61 -21.11 6.28
CA GLN A 223 -18.18 -20.20 5.21
C GLN A 223 -18.34 -18.73 5.62
N ASP A 224 -19.51 -18.37 6.16
CA ASP A 224 -19.76 -17.02 6.67
C ASP A 224 -18.81 -16.69 7.82
N ALA A 225 -18.53 -17.65 8.69
CA ALA A 225 -17.59 -17.50 9.78
C ALA A 225 -16.13 -17.36 9.30
N VAL A 226 -15.76 -17.88 8.12
CA VAL A 226 -14.45 -17.64 7.47
C VAL A 226 -14.29 -16.16 7.13
N ILE A 227 -15.29 -15.58 6.47
CA ILE A 227 -15.25 -14.18 6.04
C ILE A 227 -15.53 -13.22 7.20
N GLY A 228 -16.39 -13.61 8.13
CA GLY A 228 -16.98 -12.75 9.15
C GLY A 228 -18.18 -11.93 8.66
N ARG A 229 -18.75 -12.31 7.51
CA ARG A 229 -19.94 -11.70 6.90
C ARG A 229 -20.86 -12.75 6.31
N ASP A 230 -22.11 -12.39 6.12
CA ASP A 230 -23.00 -13.12 5.22
C ASP A 230 -22.71 -12.78 3.75
N ARG A 231 -23.35 -13.52 2.83
CA ARG A 231 -23.21 -13.35 1.37
C ARG A 231 -23.53 -11.93 0.89
N HIS A 232 -24.49 -11.27 1.53
CA HIS A 232 -24.90 -9.92 1.18
C HIS A 232 -23.97 -8.86 1.75
N GLY A 233 -22.90 -9.26 2.45
CA GLY A 233 -21.89 -8.38 3.01
C GLY A 233 -22.24 -7.85 4.41
N ARG A 234 -23.31 -8.33 5.06
CA ARG A 234 -23.62 -7.95 6.44
C ARG A 234 -22.60 -8.56 7.39
N ARG A 235 -22.10 -7.79 8.35
CA ARG A 235 -21.25 -8.32 9.42
C ARG A 235 -22.08 -9.23 10.33
N LEU A 236 -21.51 -10.35 10.79
CA LEU A 236 -22.30 -11.39 11.48
C LEU A 236 -22.84 -10.98 12.86
N ASP A 237 -22.26 -9.98 13.51
CA ASP A 237 -22.72 -9.42 14.79
C ASP A 237 -23.84 -8.36 14.62
N HIS A 238 -24.23 -8.07 13.38
CA HIS A 238 -25.33 -7.15 13.08
C HIS A 238 -26.65 -7.90 12.86
N ALA A 239 -27.73 -7.25 13.25
CA ALA A 239 -29.09 -7.78 13.12
C ALA A 239 -29.42 -8.14 11.66
N ALA A 240 -30.11 -9.27 11.47
CA ALA A 240 -30.52 -9.70 10.14
C ALA A 240 -31.32 -8.61 9.40
N GLY A 241 -31.00 -8.39 8.13
CA GLY A 241 -31.62 -7.36 7.30
C GLY A 241 -31.01 -5.95 7.43
N SER A 242 -29.97 -5.76 8.25
CA SER A 242 -29.25 -4.47 8.29
C SER A 242 -28.47 -4.22 7.00
N GLU A 243 -28.49 -2.98 6.52
CA GLU A 243 -27.74 -2.58 5.32
C GLU A 243 -26.21 -2.60 5.56
N PRO A 244 -25.44 -3.30 4.71
CA PRO A 244 -23.99 -3.41 4.85
C PRO A 244 -23.32 -2.14 4.33
N THR A 245 -23.07 -1.18 5.22
CA THR A 245 -22.40 0.09 4.90
C THR A 245 -21.26 0.38 5.86
N VAL A 246 -20.22 1.09 5.40
CA VAL A 246 -19.09 1.52 6.23
C VAL A 246 -19.56 2.22 7.51
N ARG A 247 -20.59 3.06 7.40
CA ARG A 247 -21.15 3.87 8.49
C ARG A 247 -21.87 3.03 9.55
N ALA A 248 -22.39 1.85 9.19
CA ALA A 248 -23.05 0.95 10.12
C ALA A 248 -22.05 0.09 10.91
N GLU A 249 -20.78 0.05 10.54
CA GLU A 249 -19.78 -0.84 11.13
C GLU A 249 -18.97 -0.18 12.24
N GLY A 250 -19.59 0.00 13.41
CA GLY A 250 -18.91 0.40 14.65
C GLY A 250 -18.07 -0.73 15.27
N ALA A 251 -17.77 -0.61 16.57
CA ALA A 251 -17.11 -1.67 17.33
C ALA A 251 -17.84 -3.02 17.20
N PHE A 252 -17.14 -4.13 17.41
CA PHE A 252 -17.77 -5.45 17.44
C PHE A 252 -18.63 -5.56 18.70
N THR A 253 -19.92 -5.84 18.52
CA THR A 253 -20.91 -5.84 19.62
C THR A 253 -20.86 -7.12 20.44
N ASP A 254 -20.52 -8.24 19.80
CA ASP A 254 -20.30 -9.54 20.42
C ASP A 254 -18.79 -9.85 20.37
N PRO A 255 -18.13 -10.30 21.44
CA PRO A 255 -16.70 -10.62 21.41
C PRO A 255 -16.36 -11.90 20.61
N LEU A 256 -17.32 -12.79 20.39
CA LEU A 256 -17.17 -14.09 19.71
C LEU A 256 -17.76 -14.09 18.29
N VAL A 257 -18.57 -13.10 17.92
CA VAL A 257 -19.22 -13.00 16.60
C VAL A 257 -18.79 -11.71 15.87
N PRO A 258 -18.35 -11.78 14.59
CA PRO A 258 -17.83 -12.99 13.94
C PRO A 258 -16.64 -13.55 14.72
N PRO A 259 -16.19 -14.79 14.48
CA PRO A 259 -15.06 -15.38 15.22
C PRO A 259 -13.80 -14.51 15.14
N VAL A 260 -12.98 -14.51 16.20
CA VAL A 260 -11.86 -13.57 16.36
C VAL A 260 -10.82 -13.67 15.23
N ASP A 261 -10.65 -14.87 14.69
CA ASP A 261 -9.80 -15.23 13.56
C ASP A 261 -10.47 -15.10 12.18
N SER A 262 -11.72 -14.61 12.09
CA SER A 262 -12.39 -14.33 10.82
C SER A 262 -11.70 -13.21 10.05
N HIS A 263 -11.80 -13.26 8.72
CA HIS A 263 -11.11 -12.33 7.84
C HIS A 263 -11.40 -10.85 8.17
N VAL A 264 -12.66 -10.49 8.40
CA VAL A 264 -13.05 -9.12 8.77
C VAL A 264 -12.45 -8.66 10.10
N ARG A 265 -12.31 -9.54 11.10
CA ARG A 265 -11.71 -9.16 12.39
C ARG A 265 -10.22 -9.00 12.30
N LYS A 266 -9.57 -9.87 11.54
CA LYS A 266 -8.12 -9.84 11.35
C LYS A 266 -7.70 -8.67 10.46
N THR A 267 -8.43 -8.36 9.39
CA THR A 267 -8.02 -7.31 8.43
C THR A 267 -8.66 -5.94 8.66
N GLY A 268 -9.68 -5.86 9.51
CA GLY A 268 -10.33 -4.62 9.89
C GLY A 268 -10.76 -4.59 11.36
N PRO A 269 -9.83 -4.84 12.32
CA PRO A 269 -10.10 -4.68 13.74
C PRO A 269 -10.57 -3.25 14.05
N ARG A 270 -11.26 -3.08 15.18
CA ARG A 270 -11.87 -1.80 15.58
C ARG A 270 -11.19 -1.25 16.81
N GLY A 271 -11.04 0.07 16.86
CA GLY A 271 -10.35 0.75 17.94
C GLY A 271 -9.67 2.01 17.43
N ALA A 272 -9.39 2.94 18.34
CA ALA A 272 -8.84 4.25 17.98
C ALA A 272 -7.53 4.16 17.18
N ALA A 273 -6.67 3.18 17.48
CA ALA A 273 -5.43 2.95 16.74
C ALA A 273 -5.66 2.13 15.47
N GLN A 274 -6.44 1.05 15.53
CA GLN A 274 -6.65 0.14 14.41
C GLN A 274 -7.41 0.83 13.26
N ASP A 275 -8.35 1.72 13.58
CA ASP A 275 -9.13 2.45 12.58
C ASP A 275 -8.28 3.50 11.81
N THR A 276 -7.05 3.81 12.26
CA THR A 276 -6.12 4.65 11.48
C THR A 276 -5.40 3.88 10.39
N VAL A 277 -5.29 2.55 10.51
CA VAL A 277 -4.65 1.70 9.51
C VAL A 277 -5.64 1.43 8.39
N ARG A 278 -5.41 2.06 7.24
CA ARG A 278 -6.34 2.01 6.11
C ARG A 278 -5.59 1.78 4.81
N ILE A 279 -6.20 1.00 3.93
CA ILE A 279 -5.75 0.75 2.56
C ILE A 279 -6.93 0.92 1.60
N PHE A 280 -6.68 1.40 0.38
CA PHE A 280 -7.72 1.52 -0.65
C PHE A 280 -7.68 0.32 -1.59
N ARG A 281 -8.65 -0.59 -1.46
CA ARG A 281 -8.65 -1.87 -2.20
C ARG A 281 -9.32 -1.74 -3.56
N ARG A 282 -8.70 -2.33 -4.59
CA ARG A 282 -9.10 -2.31 -6.00
C ARG A 282 -8.69 -3.60 -6.74
N GLY A 283 -8.78 -4.74 -6.06
CA GLY A 283 -8.49 -6.03 -6.69
C GLY A 283 -9.48 -6.41 -7.80
N LEU A 284 -9.01 -7.28 -8.69
CA LEU A 284 -9.77 -7.85 -9.80
C LEU A 284 -9.81 -9.38 -9.67
N PRO A 285 -10.99 -10.01 -9.63
CA PRO A 285 -11.08 -11.44 -9.79
C PRO A 285 -10.45 -11.91 -11.10
N TYR A 286 -9.92 -13.13 -11.09
CA TYR A 286 -9.39 -13.79 -12.27
C TYR A 286 -9.86 -15.24 -12.36
N PHE A 287 -9.87 -15.74 -13.59
CA PHE A 287 -10.21 -17.11 -13.94
C PHE A 287 -9.37 -17.50 -15.16
N GLU A 288 -8.56 -18.54 -15.03
CA GLU A 288 -7.64 -18.97 -16.07
C GLU A 288 -7.45 -20.49 -16.02
N VAL A 289 -7.06 -21.07 -17.15
CA VAL A 289 -6.64 -22.47 -17.20
C VAL A 289 -5.11 -22.49 -17.22
N GLY A 290 -4.51 -23.09 -16.20
CA GLY A 290 -3.07 -23.25 -16.09
C GLY A 290 -2.49 -24.14 -17.19
N ALA A 291 -1.17 -24.12 -17.35
CA ALA A 291 -0.48 -24.93 -18.36
C ALA A 291 -0.66 -26.45 -18.15
N ASP A 292 -1.00 -26.87 -16.94
CA ASP A 292 -1.35 -28.24 -16.57
C ASP A 292 -2.81 -28.62 -16.91
N GLY A 293 -3.56 -27.70 -17.53
CA GLY A 293 -4.97 -27.88 -17.86
C GLY A 293 -5.92 -27.73 -16.68
N ARG A 294 -5.42 -27.35 -15.50
CA ARG A 294 -6.25 -27.14 -14.31
C ARG A 294 -6.79 -25.73 -14.27
N LEU A 295 -8.03 -25.60 -13.81
CA LEU A 295 -8.62 -24.29 -13.57
C LEU A 295 -7.96 -23.64 -12.34
N ALA A 296 -7.47 -22.42 -12.50
CA ALA A 296 -7.08 -21.54 -11.41
C ALA A 296 -8.03 -20.32 -11.40
N GLN A 297 -8.52 -19.98 -10.22
CA GLN A 297 -9.34 -18.78 -10.03
C GLN A 297 -9.02 -18.15 -8.69
N GLY A 298 -9.31 -16.86 -8.59
CA GLY A 298 -9.10 -16.14 -7.34
C GLY A 298 -9.17 -14.64 -7.50
N LEU A 299 -8.40 -13.94 -6.68
CA LEU A 299 -8.35 -12.48 -6.64
C LEU A 299 -6.93 -11.99 -6.93
N GLN A 300 -6.79 -11.19 -7.97
CA GLN A 300 -5.64 -10.30 -8.09
C GLN A 300 -5.87 -9.11 -7.17
N PHE A 301 -5.45 -9.26 -5.93
CA PHE A 301 -5.56 -8.21 -4.93
C PHE A 301 -4.66 -7.05 -5.33
N ALA A 302 -5.23 -5.85 -5.27
CA ALA A 302 -4.50 -4.60 -5.43
C ALA A 302 -4.97 -3.63 -4.37
N SER A 303 -4.05 -3.01 -3.64
CA SER A 303 -4.35 -1.91 -2.74
C SER A 303 -3.43 -0.72 -2.97
N PHE A 304 -4.00 0.47 -2.74
CA PHE A 304 -3.30 1.74 -2.85
C PHE A 304 -3.24 2.44 -1.50
N GLN A 305 -2.06 2.95 -1.15
CA GLN A 305 -1.79 3.55 0.15
C GLN A 305 -0.59 4.51 0.09
N ALA A 306 -0.57 5.50 0.97
CA ALA A 306 0.51 6.46 1.11
C ALA A 306 1.79 5.82 1.67
N SER A 307 1.67 4.79 2.53
CA SER A 307 2.81 4.02 3.04
C SER A 307 2.55 2.52 2.92
N LEU A 308 3.56 1.75 2.51
CA LEU A 308 3.50 0.28 2.51
C LEU A 308 3.40 -0.31 3.93
N ASP A 309 3.69 0.46 4.98
CA ASP A 309 3.47 0.04 6.36
C ASP A 309 1.99 -0.29 6.62
N ALA A 310 1.06 0.39 5.95
CA ALA A 310 -0.37 0.09 6.07
C ALA A 310 -0.70 -1.32 5.56
N PHE A 311 -0.08 -1.74 4.46
CA PHE A 311 -0.22 -3.10 3.97
C PHE A 311 0.50 -4.09 4.90
N ASP A 312 1.70 -3.77 5.37
CA ASP A 312 2.46 -4.63 6.29
C ASP A 312 1.70 -4.89 7.59
N VAL A 313 1.11 -3.86 8.20
CA VAL A 313 0.30 -4.01 9.41
C VAL A 313 -0.88 -4.94 9.16
N VAL A 314 -1.67 -4.69 8.10
CA VAL A 314 -2.84 -5.51 7.78
C VAL A 314 -2.45 -6.97 7.51
N PHE A 315 -1.42 -7.20 6.69
CA PHE A 315 -1.05 -8.54 6.24
C PHE A 315 -0.18 -9.30 7.25
N ASN A 316 0.92 -8.70 7.69
CA ASN A 316 1.91 -9.37 8.53
C ASN A 316 1.61 -9.29 10.03
N ARG A 317 1.10 -8.15 10.52
CA ARG A 317 0.86 -7.95 11.97
C ARG A 317 -0.51 -8.40 12.40
N TRP A 318 -1.50 -8.37 11.51
CA TRP A 318 -2.84 -8.84 11.82
C TRP A 318 -3.15 -10.17 11.14
N MET A 319 -3.35 -10.19 9.82
CA MET A 319 -3.86 -11.36 9.07
C MET A 319 -3.06 -12.64 9.33
N THR A 320 -1.74 -12.60 9.19
CA THR A 320 -0.88 -13.79 9.34
C THR A 320 -0.38 -14.03 10.76
N ASN A 321 -0.63 -13.11 11.70
CA ASN A 321 -0.13 -13.20 13.07
C ASN A 321 -1.05 -14.07 13.94
N PRO A 322 -0.59 -15.22 14.47
CA PRO A 322 -1.41 -16.09 15.30
C PRO A 322 -1.77 -15.52 16.68
N SER A 323 -1.03 -14.50 17.12
CA SER A 323 -1.18 -13.86 18.43
C SER A 323 -1.93 -12.52 18.36
N PHE A 324 -2.53 -12.20 17.20
CA PHE A 324 -3.34 -11.01 17.03
C PHE A 324 -4.85 -11.33 17.07
N PRO A 325 -5.68 -10.66 17.88
CA PRO A 325 -5.34 -9.54 18.76
C PRO A 325 -4.51 -9.97 19.98
N PRO A 326 -3.72 -9.04 20.56
CA PRO A 326 -2.84 -9.36 21.69
C PRO A 326 -3.59 -9.99 22.86
N GLY A 327 -2.96 -10.97 23.50
CA GLY A 327 -3.50 -11.67 24.68
C GLY A 327 -4.51 -12.78 24.39
N VAL A 328 -4.89 -13.00 23.12
CA VAL A 328 -5.75 -14.13 22.72
C VAL A 328 -5.05 -14.93 21.62
N PRO A 329 -4.64 -16.19 21.85
CA PRO A 329 -4.11 -17.04 20.79
C PRO A 329 -5.27 -17.47 19.88
N THR A 330 -5.48 -16.71 18.81
CA THR A 330 -6.57 -16.97 17.85
C THR A 330 -6.14 -17.85 16.67
N GLY A 331 -4.83 -17.94 16.42
CA GLY A 331 -4.31 -18.42 15.15
C GLY A 331 -4.37 -17.33 14.07
N PRO A 332 -3.77 -17.61 12.89
CA PRO A 332 -3.82 -16.69 11.76
C PRO A 332 -5.25 -16.58 11.22
N ASP A 333 -5.48 -15.65 10.32
CA ASP A 333 -6.74 -15.53 9.59
C ASP A 333 -7.12 -16.87 8.95
N ARG A 334 -8.30 -17.38 9.33
CA ARG A 334 -8.82 -18.67 8.85
C ARG A 334 -9.05 -18.69 7.33
N LEU A 335 -9.16 -17.53 6.66
CA LEU A 335 -9.22 -17.46 5.19
C LEU A 335 -7.97 -18.09 4.56
N LEU A 336 -6.81 -17.99 5.23
CA LEU A 336 -5.54 -18.55 4.76
C LEU A 336 -5.56 -20.08 4.62
N SER A 337 -6.57 -20.78 5.17
CA SER A 337 -6.72 -22.23 4.95
C SER A 337 -7.33 -22.59 3.60
N VAL A 338 -7.93 -21.63 2.88
CA VAL A 338 -8.61 -21.83 1.60
C VAL A 338 -8.09 -20.90 0.50
N VAL A 339 -7.02 -20.15 0.77
CA VAL A 339 -6.36 -19.30 -0.23
C VAL A 339 -4.86 -19.53 -0.24
N THR A 340 -4.22 -19.28 -1.38
CA THR A 340 -2.76 -19.31 -1.51
C THR A 340 -2.29 -18.06 -2.24
N VAL A 341 -1.36 -17.31 -1.63
CA VAL A 341 -0.70 -16.19 -2.32
C VAL A 341 0.36 -16.76 -3.24
N ARG A 342 0.10 -16.76 -4.55
CA ARG A 342 1.03 -17.28 -5.55
C ARG A 342 2.13 -16.30 -5.85
N ARG A 343 1.76 -15.02 -6.03
CA ARG A 343 2.68 -13.95 -6.43
C ARG A 343 2.44 -12.68 -5.63
N HIS A 344 3.47 -11.86 -5.46
CA HIS A 344 3.36 -10.53 -4.85
C HIS A 344 4.24 -9.49 -5.54
N GLY A 345 3.89 -8.22 -5.42
CA GLY A 345 4.70 -7.12 -5.91
C GLY A 345 4.36 -5.80 -5.24
N PHE A 346 5.37 -4.95 -5.08
CA PHE A 346 5.23 -3.60 -4.53
C PHE A 346 5.74 -2.59 -5.53
N PHE A 347 4.93 -1.58 -5.80
CA PHE A 347 5.20 -0.60 -6.84
C PHE A 347 4.91 0.80 -6.34
N PHE A 348 5.74 1.76 -6.73
CA PHE A 348 5.52 3.18 -6.52
C PHE A 348 4.94 3.81 -7.78
N ILE A 349 3.77 4.43 -7.70
CA ILE A 349 3.13 5.17 -8.79
C ILE A 349 3.42 6.66 -8.56
N PRO A 350 4.16 7.33 -9.46
CA PRO A 350 4.54 8.72 -9.29
C PRO A 350 3.34 9.67 -9.39
N PRO A 351 3.46 10.89 -8.86
CA PRO A 351 2.52 11.95 -9.18
C PRO A 351 2.52 12.21 -10.70
N GLU A 352 1.39 12.69 -11.21
CA GLU A 352 1.33 13.20 -12.56
C GLU A 352 1.93 14.61 -12.58
N VAL A 353 2.73 14.90 -13.60
CA VAL A 353 3.34 16.22 -13.78
C VAL A 353 2.88 16.77 -15.12
N THR A 354 2.25 17.94 -15.08
CA THR A 354 1.69 18.54 -16.30
C THR A 354 2.82 18.81 -17.30
N ASP A 355 2.62 18.45 -18.56
CA ASP A 355 3.56 18.63 -19.67
C ASP A 355 4.91 17.90 -19.54
N HIS A 356 5.00 16.89 -18.66
CA HIS A 356 6.19 16.07 -18.48
C HIS A 356 5.90 14.57 -18.66
N PRO A 357 6.88 13.79 -19.17
CA PRO A 357 6.78 12.33 -19.21
C PRO A 357 6.54 11.69 -17.84
N LEU A 358 5.99 10.48 -17.86
CA LEU A 358 5.84 9.62 -16.69
C LEU A 358 7.16 9.57 -15.89
N GLY A 359 7.09 9.94 -14.61
CA GLY A 359 8.23 9.87 -13.70
C GLY A 359 9.36 10.86 -13.99
N ALA A 360 9.23 11.81 -14.92
CA ALA A 360 10.32 12.72 -15.27
C ALA A 360 10.94 13.44 -14.06
N VAL A 361 10.12 13.83 -13.08
CA VAL A 361 10.56 14.49 -11.84
C VAL A 361 11.49 13.65 -10.97
N MET A 362 11.48 12.32 -11.09
CA MET A 362 12.40 11.47 -10.32
C MET A 362 13.86 11.61 -10.75
N PHE A 363 14.10 12.15 -11.95
CA PHE A 363 15.43 12.44 -12.48
C PHE A 363 15.85 13.92 -12.33
N MET A 364 15.02 14.74 -11.69
CA MET A 364 15.31 16.16 -11.49
C MET A 364 16.01 16.38 -10.14
N PRO A 365 16.88 17.39 -10.02
CA PRO A 365 17.46 17.76 -8.74
C PRO A 365 16.37 18.26 -7.79
N GLU A 366 16.57 18.05 -6.48
CA GLU A 366 15.65 18.60 -5.47
C GLU A 366 15.63 20.13 -5.57
N PRO A 367 14.43 20.75 -5.67
CA PRO A 367 14.32 22.19 -5.68
C PRO A 367 14.92 22.80 -4.42
N ALA A 368 15.71 23.87 -4.57
CA ALA A 368 16.27 24.57 -3.43
C ALA A 368 15.16 25.15 -2.55
N THR A 369 15.04 24.65 -1.31
CA THR A 369 14.10 25.17 -0.32
C THR A 369 14.79 26.17 0.61
N ARG A 370 14.06 27.17 1.09
CA ARG A 370 14.55 28.07 2.14
C ARG A 370 14.90 27.25 3.39
N LYS A 371 16.05 27.52 4.00
CA LYS A 371 16.42 26.89 5.28
C LYS A 371 15.31 27.13 6.31
N PRO A 372 14.71 26.08 6.87
CA PRO A 372 13.65 26.22 7.85
C PRO A 372 14.23 26.78 9.16
N LYS A 373 13.38 27.41 9.98
CA LYS A 373 13.75 27.87 11.33
C LYS A 373 13.38 26.87 12.42
N THR A 374 12.42 26.01 12.11
CA THR A 374 11.86 24.97 12.97
C THR A 374 11.81 23.67 12.19
N GLY A 375 11.71 22.55 12.88
CA GLY A 375 11.50 21.25 12.28
C GLY A 375 10.72 20.31 13.18
N LYS A 376 10.38 19.13 12.65
CA LYS A 376 9.67 18.06 13.36
C LYS A 376 10.51 16.80 13.44
N VAL A 377 10.36 16.04 14.52
CA VAL A 377 10.88 14.67 14.62
C VAL A 377 9.77 13.70 14.23
N ALA A 378 10.05 12.85 13.24
CA ALA A 378 9.16 11.78 12.80
C ALA A 378 9.68 10.43 13.30
N ILE A 379 8.86 9.71 14.05
CA ILE A 379 9.22 8.38 14.58
C ILE A 379 8.73 7.30 13.64
N ARG A 380 9.58 6.30 13.43
CA ARG A 380 9.22 5.02 12.83
C ARG A 380 9.53 3.91 13.83
N LYS A 381 8.48 3.35 14.41
CA LYS A 381 8.56 2.32 15.44
C LYS A 381 8.71 0.95 14.80
N THR A 382 9.65 0.16 15.31
CA THR A 382 9.77 -1.27 15.04
C THR A 382 9.88 -2.05 16.34
N LEU A 383 9.65 -3.35 16.25
CA LEU A 383 9.81 -4.28 17.35
C LEU A 383 10.71 -5.42 16.91
N ARG A 384 11.57 -5.85 17.82
CA ARG A 384 12.47 -6.98 17.67
C ARG A 384 12.17 -8.01 18.74
N ASP A 385 12.19 -9.28 18.37
CA ASP A 385 11.98 -10.39 19.29
C ASP A 385 13.30 -10.75 19.98
N ALA A 386 13.34 -10.76 21.32
CA ALA A 386 14.56 -11.03 22.07
C ALA A 386 15.11 -12.47 21.88
N ALA A 387 14.22 -13.44 21.66
CA ALA A 387 14.57 -14.85 21.61
C ALA A 387 15.16 -15.24 20.25
N THR A 388 14.58 -14.73 19.16
CA THR A 388 15.00 -15.00 17.78
C THR A 388 15.95 -13.95 17.23
N GLY A 389 15.94 -12.74 17.81
CA GLY A 389 16.65 -11.57 17.29
C GLY A 389 16.06 -11.00 16.00
N GLY A 390 14.94 -11.55 15.51
CA GLY A 390 14.25 -11.11 14.30
C GLY A 390 13.16 -10.07 14.55
N ALA A 391 12.46 -9.66 13.49
CA ALA A 391 11.35 -8.71 13.60
C ALA A 391 10.17 -9.31 14.38
N HIS A 392 9.60 -8.53 15.30
CA HIS A 392 8.41 -8.89 16.06
C HIS A 392 7.15 -8.23 15.49
N ARG A 393 6.06 -9.00 15.41
CA ARG A 393 4.80 -8.64 14.71
C ARG A 393 3.69 -8.06 15.59
N GLY A 394 4.00 -7.77 16.85
CA GLY A 394 3.08 -7.11 17.79
C GLY A 394 2.63 -5.71 17.33
N GLU A 395 1.66 -5.13 18.03
CA GLU A 395 1.13 -3.81 17.69
C GLU A 395 2.18 -2.69 17.84
N LEU A 396 2.06 -1.63 17.02
CA LEU A 396 3.02 -0.51 17.01
C LEU A 396 2.45 0.79 17.57
N SER A 397 1.17 0.82 17.93
CA SER A 397 0.51 2.02 18.45
C SER A 397 0.67 2.20 19.95
N GLY A 398 0.63 3.46 20.40
CA GLY A 398 0.55 3.80 21.82
C GLY A 398 1.89 4.03 22.52
N PHE A 399 3.01 3.95 21.81
CA PHE A 399 4.32 4.33 22.35
C PHE A 399 4.46 5.85 22.33
N THR A 400 4.74 6.45 23.49
CA THR A 400 4.78 7.92 23.64
C THR A 400 6.22 8.40 23.82
N PHE A 401 6.56 9.46 23.09
CA PHE A 401 7.87 10.06 23.04
C PHE A 401 7.85 11.51 23.53
N ALA A 402 8.97 11.95 24.11
CA ALA A 402 9.22 13.33 24.44
C ALA A 402 10.59 13.76 23.91
N LEU A 403 10.67 14.99 23.39
CA LEU A 403 11.94 15.65 23.13
C LEU A 403 12.37 16.38 24.38
N LEU A 404 13.62 16.21 24.79
CA LEU A 404 14.20 16.83 25.96
C LEU A 404 15.40 17.69 25.55
N ASP A 405 15.56 18.83 26.23
CA ASP A 405 16.79 19.60 26.15
C ASP A 405 17.97 18.77 26.69
N PRO A 406 19.07 18.62 25.93
CA PRO A 406 20.15 17.71 26.29
C PRO A 406 20.94 18.13 27.54
N THR A 407 20.81 19.39 27.98
CA THR A 407 21.54 19.92 29.15
C THR A 407 20.68 19.89 30.40
N THR A 408 19.44 20.32 30.29
CA THR A 408 18.52 20.49 31.42
C THR A 408 17.57 19.30 31.62
N SER A 409 17.49 18.39 30.64
CA SER A 409 16.48 17.32 30.57
C SER A 409 15.03 17.82 30.62
N ALA A 410 14.80 19.12 30.41
CA ALA A 410 13.46 19.69 30.38
C ALA A 410 12.73 19.31 29.07
N PRO A 411 11.43 19.00 29.11
CA PRO A 411 10.66 18.73 27.90
C PRO A 411 10.61 19.93 26.94
N VAL A 412 10.73 19.65 25.65
CA VAL A 412 10.64 20.61 24.55
C VAL A 412 9.43 20.24 23.68
N GLY A 413 8.34 21.00 23.81
CA GLY A 413 7.08 20.72 23.13
C GLY A 413 6.24 19.64 23.84
N ALA A 414 5.12 19.26 23.23
CA ALA A 414 4.26 18.20 23.74
C ALA A 414 4.83 16.81 23.45
N SER A 415 4.44 15.83 24.26
CA SER A 415 4.68 14.42 23.94
C SER A 415 3.83 13.97 22.76
N PHE A 416 4.31 13.01 21.98
CA PHE A 416 3.66 12.51 20.78
C PHE A 416 3.69 10.99 20.74
N THR A 417 2.62 10.38 20.23
CA THR A 417 2.35 8.95 20.37
C THR A 417 2.22 8.28 19.01
N THR A 418 2.70 7.05 18.91
CA THR A 418 2.60 6.27 17.67
C THR A 418 1.16 5.87 17.34
N ASP A 419 0.80 6.00 16.07
CA ASP A 419 -0.46 5.51 15.51
C ASP A 419 -0.40 4.00 15.20
N GLY A 420 -1.46 3.46 14.57
CA GLY A 420 -1.52 2.05 14.18
C GLY A 420 -0.43 1.58 13.21
N LEU A 421 0.25 2.51 12.50
CA LEU A 421 1.38 2.21 11.61
C LEU A 421 2.72 2.25 12.34
N GLY A 422 2.74 2.63 13.61
CA GLY A 422 3.98 2.89 14.34
C GLY A 422 4.60 4.24 14.01
N HIS A 423 3.82 5.17 13.47
CA HIS A 423 4.29 6.50 13.09
C HIS A 423 3.90 7.51 14.16
N ALA A 424 4.82 8.40 14.53
CA ALA A 424 4.52 9.55 15.39
C ALA A 424 5.21 10.80 14.85
N LEU A 425 4.65 11.98 15.13
CA LEU A 425 5.20 13.24 14.67
C LEU A 425 5.15 14.27 15.80
N SER A 426 6.27 14.95 16.05
CA SER A 426 6.33 16.01 17.05
C SER A 426 5.66 17.31 16.58
N ASP A 427 5.42 18.21 17.54
CA ASP A 427 5.22 19.62 17.24
C ASP A 427 6.46 20.23 16.56
N ASP A 428 6.29 21.42 15.98
CA ASP A 428 7.42 22.19 15.47
C ASP A 428 8.29 22.65 16.63
N VAL A 429 9.56 22.28 16.60
CA VAL A 429 10.59 22.74 17.55
C VAL A 429 11.69 23.47 16.81
N ALA A 430 12.49 24.26 17.51
CA ALA A 430 13.63 24.93 16.89
C ALA A 430 14.62 23.92 16.28
N LEU A 431 15.40 24.34 15.28
CA LEU A 431 16.54 23.54 14.86
C LEU A 431 17.55 23.44 16.00
N GLY A 432 18.11 22.26 16.22
CA GLY A 432 18.94 22.00 17.38
C GLY A 432 19.17 20.52 17.63
N THR A 433 19.84 20.21 18.74
CA THR A 433 20.05 18.84 19.19
C THR A 433 19.20 18.59 20.44
N TYR A 434 18.54 17.44 20.46
CA TYR A 434 17.59 17.02 21.47
C TYR A 434 17.90 15.60 21.93
N THR A 435 17.48 15.27 23.15
CA THR A 435 17.38 13.88 23.60
C THR A 435 15.96 13.40 23.35
N LEU A 436 15.78 12.42 22.46
CA LEU A 436 14.53 11.72 22.27
C LEU A 436 14.42 10.61 23.32
N ARG A 437 13.39 10.70 24.17
CA ARG A 437 13.10 9.70 25.20
C ARG A 437 11.74 9.08 24.94
N GLU A 438 11.68 7.77 25.05
CA GLU A 438 10.41 7.03 25.13
C GLU A 438 9.88 7.11 26.57
N VAL A 439 8.78 7.82 26.78
CA VAL A 439 8.23 8.15 28.11
C VAL A 439 7.08 7.25 28.53
N ALA A 440 6.42 6.57 27.58
CA ALA A 440 5.43 5.55 27.86
C ALA A 440 5.53 4.41 26.84
N THR A 441 5.45 3.18 27.33
CA THR A 441 5.44 1.97 26.51
C THR A 441 4.14 1.18 26.68
N VAL A 442 3.94 0.20 25.81
CA VAL A 442 2.72 -0.61 25.76
C VAL A 442 3.09 -2.09 25.91
N GLY A 443 2.17 -2.88 26.49
CA GLY A 443 2.25 -4.35 26.44
C GLY A 443 3.43 -4.97 27.19
N GLY A 444 3.98 -4.28 28.20
CA GLY A 444 5.16 -4.77 28.94
C GLY A 444 6.47 -4.71 28.14
N VAL A 445 6.47 -4.06 26.98
CA VAL A 445 7.68 -3.81 26.18
C VAL A 445 8.54 -2.76 26.91
N PRO A 446 9.82 -3.04 27.21
CA PRO A 446 10.73 -2.06 27.80
C PRO A 446 10.96 -0.87 26.86
N ALA A 447 11.22 0.30 27.44
CA ALA A 447 11.55 1.50 26.67
C ALA A 447 12.87 1.31 25.89
N ALA A 448 12.93 1.83 24.67
CA ALA A 448 14.18 1.95 23.94
C ALA A 448 15.13 2.92 24.67
N PRO A 449 16.45 2.75 24.51
CA PRO A 449 17.41 3.72 24.99
C PRO A 449 17.15 5.11 24.40
N ASP A 450 17.45 6.14 25.19
CA ASP A 450 17.43 7.53 24.72
C ASP A 450 18.32 7.68 23.48
N GLN A 451 17.85 8.48 22.52
CA GLN A 451 18.60 8.76 21.29
C GLN A 451 18.88 10.26 21.17
N THR A 452 20.09 10.61 20.74
CA THR A 452 20.40 11.98 20.35
C THR A 452 19.84 12.26 18.97
N VAL A 453 19.04 13.31 18.83
CA VAL A 453 18.41 13.72 17.56
C VAL A 453 18.85 15.13 17.23
N THR A 454 19.46 15.31 16.05
CA THR A 454 19.86 16.64 15.55
C THR A 454 18.93 17.05 14.43
N LEU A 455 18.06 18.03 14.68
CA LEU A 455 17.21 18.66 13.68
C LEU A 455 18.01 19.68 12.89
N SER A 456 18.44 19.28 11.70
CA SER A 456 19.21 20.11 10.75
C SER A 456 18.38 20.62 9.57
N SER A 457 17.22 20.00 9.35
CA SER A 457 16.30 20.27 8.25
C SER A 457 14.87 20.41 8.77
N ALA A 458 13.90 20.53 7.87
CA ALA A 458 12.51 20.72 8.25
C ALA A 458 11.95 19.52 9.02
N ARG A 459 12.51 18.33 8.80
CA ARG A 459 12.04 17.08 9.40
C ARG A 459 13.20 16.10 9.51
N GLU A 460 13.28 15.40 10.64
CA GLU A 460 14.19 14.27 10.76
C GLU A 460 13.48 13.00 11.18
N VAL A 461 13.83 11.91 10.52
CA VAL A 461 13.24 10.59 10.74
C VAL A 461 14.12 9.82 11.71
N VAL A 462 13.54 9.38 12.81
CA VAL A 462 14.21 8.60 13.84
C VAL A 462 13.54 7.23 13.92
N ARG A 463 14.33 6.20 13.68
CA ARG A 463 13.88 4.80 13.80
C ARG A 463 14.11 4.35 15.24
N VAL A 464 13.04 3.92 15.90
CA VAL A 464 13.09 3.44 17.28
C VAL A 464 12.69 1.97 17.27
N GLU A 465 13.60 1.11 17.70
CA GLU A 465 13.36 -0.33 17.83
C GLU A 465 13.33 -0.72 19.31
N ASN A 466 12.26 -1.40 19.73
CA ASN A 466 12.20 -1.99 21.06
C ASN A 466 12.36 -3.50 20.98
N THR A 467 13.08 -4.05 21.96
CA THR A 467 13.23 -5.48 22.11
C THR A 467 12.11 -6.02 23.00
N VAL A 468 11.26 -6.87 22.45
CA VAL A 468 10.16 -7.55 23.14
C VAL A 468 10.74 -8.75 23.90
N PRO A 469 10.58 -8.84 25.23
CA PRO A 469 11.10 -9.94 26.04
C PRO A 469 10.53 -11.29 25.62
N ALA A 470 11.30 -12.36 25.83
CA ALA A 470 10.86 -13.71 25.55
C ALA A 470 9.63 -14.08 26.39
N GLY A 471 8.60 -14.65 25.76
CA GLY A 471 7.36 -15.06 26.42
C GLY A 471 6.34 -13.94 26.65
N THR A 472 6.66 -12.69 26.27
CA THR A 472 5.67 -11.62 26.25
C THR A 472 4.67 -11.86 25.12
N VAL A 473 3.39 -12.00 25.46
CA VAL A 473 2.30 -12.08 24.48
C VAL A 473 1.91 -10.65 24.10
N TYR A 474 2.36 -10.17 22.93
CA TYR A 474 2.13 -8.79 22.48
C TYR A 474 1.87 -8.68 20.99
#